data_AF-A0A392RUA0-F1
#
_entry.id   AF-A0A392RUA0-F1
#
_cell.length_a   1.000
_cell.length_b   1.000
_cell.length_c   1.000
_cell.angle_alpha   90.00
_cell.angle_beta   90.00
_cell.angle_gamma   90.00
#
_symmetry.space_group_name_H-M   'P 1'
#
loop_
_entity.id
_entity.type
_entity.pdbx_description
1 polymer ?
#
loop_
_entity_poly.entity_id
_entity_poly.type
_entity_poly.pdbx_seq_one_letter_code
_entity_poly.pdbx_strand_id
1 'polypeptide(L)'
;EEYDYLPYFYSRSFDLSWQFYGDNVGETVLFGDNNPASPKPNFGTYWIKDGKVIGAFLEGGSPDENKAIAKVARVKPAVEDVNQLAKEGISFASKI
;
A
#
# COMPACT_ATOMS: atom_id res chain seq x y z
N GLU A 1 -12.28 -25.98 -6.85
CA GLU A 1 -11.36 -24.96 -6.31
C GLU A 1 -12.14 -24.05 -5.39
N GLU A 2 -11.49 -23.55 -4.35
CA GLU A 2 -12.07 -22.56 -3.44
C GLU A 2 -11.81 -21.14 -3.96
N TYR A 3 -12.69 -20.21 -3.59
CA TYR A 3 -12.59 -18.82 -4.04
C TYR A 3 -11.53 -18.06 -3.24
N ASP A 4 -10.37 -17.82 -3.84
CA ASP A 4 -9.23 -17.10 -3.22
C ASP A 4 -9.19 -15.61 -3.60
N TYR A 5 -10.16 -14.85 -3.09
CA TYR A 5 -10.26 -13.42 -3.32
C TYR A 5 -9.27 -12.62 -2.47
N LEU A 6 -8.56 -11.70 -3.11
CA LEU A 6 -7.84 -10.62 -2.42
C LEU A 6 -8.79 -9.42 -2.33
N PRO A 7 -9.14 -8.97 -1.11
CA PRO A 7 -9.93 -7.75 -0.95
C PRO A 7 -9.30 -6.60 -1.72
N TYR A 8 -10.11 -5.96 -2.55
CA TYR A 8 -9.75 -4.79 -3.33
C TYR A 8 -10.87 -3.77 -3.22
N PHE A 9 -10.52 -2.55 -2.84
CA PHE A 9 -11.44 -1.43 -2.81
C PHE A 9 -10.75 -0.17 -3.32
N TYR A 10 -11.52 0.74 -3.88
CA TYR A 10 -10.98 1.99 -4.42
C TYR A 10 -12.04 3.08 -4.36
N SER A 11 -11.61 4.33 -4.40
CA SER A 11 -12.50 5.46 -4.62
C SER A 11 -11.81 6.57 -5.38
N ARG A 12 -12.63 7.45 -5.95
CA ARG A 12 -12.21 8.66 -6.65
C ARG A 12 -13.13 9.80 -6.26
N SER A 13 -12.54 10.92 -5.89
CA SER A 13 -13.27 12.16 -5.61
C SER A 13 -12.35 13.35 -5.90
N PHE A 14 -12.86 14.40 -6.53
CA PHE A 14 -12.04 15.51 -7.02
C PHE A 14 -10.95 14.98 -7.96
N ASP A 15 -9.70 15.38 -7.75
CA ASP A 15 -8.49 14.93 -8.44
C ASP A 15 -7.79 13.75 -7.73
N LEU A 16 -8.37 13.23 -6.64
CA LEU A 16 -7.84 12.10 -5.88
C LEU A 16 -8.32 10.75 -6.43
N SER A 17 -7.45 9.75 -6.37
CA SER A 17 -7.71 8.38 -6.78
C SER A 17 -6.84 7.41 -6.00
N TRP A 18 -7.44 6.73 -5.01
CA TRP A 18 -6.74 5.74 -4.19
C TRP A 18 -7.23 4.32 -4.42
N GLN A 19 -6.34 3.37 -4.11
CA GLN A 19 -6.62 1.94 -4.12
C GLN A 19 -6.16 1.31 -2.80
N PHE A 20 -6.89 0.29 -2.37
CA PHE A 20 -6.59 -0.53 -1.20
C PHE A 20 -6.65 -2.01 -1.58
N TYR A 21 -5.67 -2.78 -1.08
CA TYR A 21 -5.61 -4.23 -1.22
C TYR A 21 -5.32 -4.89 0.12
N GLY A 22 -5.92 -6.06 0.36
CA GLY A 22 -5.61 -6.91 1.52
C GLY A 22 -6.45 -6.58 2.75
N ASP A 23 -5.81 -6.62 3.92
CA ASP A 23 -6.49 -6.50 5.22
C ASP A 23 -5.92 -5.32 6.01
N ASN A 24 -6.79 -4.57 6.68
CA ASN A 24 -6.47 -3.30 7.35
C ASN A 24 -6.30 -3.45 8.87
N VAL A 25 -5.70 -4.57 9.30
CA VAL A 25 -5.43 -4.86 10.72
C VAL A 25 -3.94 -4.83 11.05
N GLY A 26 -3.61 -4.46 12.29
CA GLY A 26 -2.22 -4.36 12.75
C GLY A 26 -1.67 -2.93 12.72
N GLU A 27 -0.34 -2.81 12.79
CA GLU A 27 0.36 -1.53 12.83
C GLU A 27 0.47 -0.92 11.44
N THR A 28 0.36 0.40 11.36
CA THR A 28 0.39 1.13 10.08
C THR A 28 1.71 1.84 9.85
N VAL A 29 2.23 1.76 8.63
CA VAL A 29 3.43 2.50 8.21
C VAL A 29 3.07 3.40 7.04
N LEU A 30 3.01 4.70 7.31
CA LEU A 30 2.79 5.74 6.30
C LEU A 30 4.08 6.01 5.52
N PHE A 31 3.98 6.21 4.21
CA PHE A 31 5.09 6.60 3.35
C PHE A 31 4.63 7.59 2.27
N GLY A 32 5.59 8.30 1.67
CA GLY A 32 5.32 9.27 0.61
C GLY A 32 4.89 10.64 1.12
N ASP A 33 4.30 11.44 0.23
CA ASP A 33 3.87 12.82 0.49
C ASP A 33 2.37 12.89 0.80
N ASN A 34 2.05 12.94 2.09
CA ASN A 34 0.68 13.06 2.60
C ASN A 34 0.26 14.51 2.88
N ASN A 35 1.03 15.50 2.44
CA ASN A 35 0.68 16.89 2.65
C ASN A 35 -0.51 17.27 1.74
N PRO A 36 -1.68 17.63 2.31
CA PRO A 36 -2.85 17.98 1.49
C PRO A 36 -2.67 19.27 0.69
N ALA A 37 -1.66 20.09 1.01
CA ALA A 37 -1.32 21.29 0.25
C ALA A 37 -0.38 21.01 -0.94
N SER A 38 0.14 19.78 -1.09
CA SER A 38 0.97 19.42 -2.23
C SER A 38 0.14 19.41 -3.52
N PRO A 39 0.70 19.85 -4.66
CA PRO A 39 -0.04 19.93 -5.91
C PRO A 39 -0.42 18.57 -6.50
N LYS A 40 0.24 17.49 -6.06
CA LYS A 40 -0.02 16.11 -6.47
C LYS A 40 0.33 15.17 -5.31
N PRO A 41 -0.52 15.04 -4.28
CA PRO A 41 -0.25 14.16 -3.16
C PRO A 41 -0.10 12.72 -3.67
N ASN A 42 0.93 12.04 -3.20
CA ASN A 42 1.18 10.63 -3.50
C ASN A 42 1.81 10.00 -2.26
N PHE A 43 0.97 9.26 -1.56
CA PHE A 43 1.33 8.61 -0.30
C PHE A 43 0.59 7.30 -0.20
N GLY A 44 1.12 6.42 0.65
CA GLY A 44 0.51 5.13 0.90
C GLY A 44 0.69 4.71 2.34
N THR A 45 0.04 3.60 2.68
CA THR A 45 0.16 2.99 3.99
C THR A 45 0.23 1.49 3.85
N TYR A 46 1.15 0.86 4.57
CA TYR A 46 1.16 -0.58 4.76
C TYR A 46 0.58 -0.93 6.13
N TRP A 47 -0.19 -2.01 6.19
CA TRP A 47 -0.61 -2.66 7.44
C TRP A 47 0.29 -3.85 7.72
N ILE A 48 0.88 -3.89 8.91
CA ILE A 48 1.80 -4.93 9.36
C ILE A 48 1.15 -5.71 10.50
N LYS A 49 1.09 -7.02 10.33
CA LYS A 49 0.69 -7.95 11.38
C LYS A 49 1.60 -9.16 11.36
N ASP A 50 2.03 -9.60 12.55
CA ASP A 50 2.94 -10.74 12.72
C ASP A 50 4.22 -10.62 11.86
N GLY A 51 4.76 -9.38 11.77
CA GLY A 51 5.97 -9.07 11.02
C GLY A 51 5.81 -9.12 9.50
N LYS A 52 4.58 -9.11 8.95
CA LYS A 52 4.32 -9.14 7.50
C LYS A 52 3.39 -8.04 7.06
N VAL A 53 3.58 -7.55 5.83
CA VAL A 53 2.61 -6.64 5.22
C VAL A 53 1.37 -7.43 4.82
N ILE A 54 0.21 -7.10 5.37
CA ILE A 54 -1.06 -7.77 5.07
C ILE A 54 -2.05 -6.91 4.28
N GLY A 55 -1.80 -5.60 4.23
CA GLY A 55 -2.63 -4.65 3.52
C GLY A 55 -1.81 -3.48 3.00
N ALA A 56 -2.25 -2.90 1.90
CA ALA A 56 -1.59 -1.78 1.27
C ALA A 56 -2.60 -0.79 0.70
N PHE A 57 -2.37 0.49 0.96
CA PHE A 57 -3.12 1.63 0.43
C PHE A 57 -2.16 2.51 -0.37
N LEU A 58 -2.65 3.10 -1.46
CA LEU A 58 -1.91 4.10 -2.24
C LEU A 58 -2.87 5.12 -2.85
N GLU A 59 -2.60 6.39 -2.61
CA GLU A 59 -3.19 7.56 -3.27
C GLU A 59 -2.25 8.04 -4.39
N GLY A 60 -2.82 8.47 -5.53
CA GLY A 60 -2.05 9.09 -6.61
C GLY A 60 -1.11 8.14 -7.38
N GLY A 61 -1.24 6.83 -7.16
CA GLY A 61 -0.39 5.80 -7.78
C GLY A 61 -0.63 5.59 -9.27
N SER A 62 0.43 5.38 -10.03
CA SER A 62 0.39 4.92 -11.42
C SER A 62 -0.12 3.47 -11.55
N PRO A 63 -0.51 3.01 -12.75
CA PRO A 63 -0.97 1.63 -12.93
C PRO A 63 0.01 0.56 -12.45
N ASP A 64 1.31 0.78 -12.62
CA ASP A 64 2.34 -0.19 -12.22
C ASP A 64 2.57 -0.17 -10.71
N GLU A 65 2.53 1.00 -10.07
CA GLU A 65 2.57 1.11 -8.61
C GLU A 65 1.35 0.45 -7.95
N ASN A 66 0.16 0.64 -8.52
CA ASN A 66 -1.05 -0.02 -8.03
C ASN A 66 -0.96 -1.55 -8.13
N LYS A 67 -0.41 -2.09 -9.23
CA LYS A 67 -0.14 -3.54 -9.35
C LYS A 67 0.90 -4.01 -8.34
N ALA A 68 1.92 -3.20 -8.06
CA ALA A 68 2.97 -3.53 -7.10
C ALA A 68 2.39 -3.66 -5.68
N ILE A 69 1.56 -2.72 -5.23
CA ILE A 69 0.93 -2.81 -3.91
C ILE A 69 -0.08 -3.96 -3.80
N ALA A 70 -0.75 -4.32 -4.89
CA ALA A 70 -1.62 -5.51 -4.94
C ALA A 70 -0.81 -6.80 -4.76
N LYS A 71 0.37 -6.88 -5.40
CA LYS A 71 1.30 -8.01 -5.24
C LYS A 71 1.80 -8.12 -3.79
N VAL A 72 2.17 -7.00 -3.18
CA VAL A 72 2.56 -6.94 -1.76
C VAL A 72 1.47 -7.53 -0.87
N ALA A 73 0.23 -7.07 -1.00
CA ALA A 73 -0.90 -7.56 -0.20
C ALA A 73 -1.20 -9.05 -0.44
N ARG A 74 -0.97 -9.57 -1.65
CA ARG A 74 -1.17 -10.98 -1.99
C ARG A 74 -0.11 -11.88 -1.37
N VAL A 75 1.18 -11.54 -1.51
CA VAL A 75 2.28 -12.44 -1.09
C VAL A 75 2.69 -12.25 0.37
N LYS A 76 2.26 -11.15 0.98
CA LYS A 76 2.46 -10.83 2.40
C LYS A 76 3.92 -10.91 2.84
N PRO A 77 4.81 -10.08 2.24
CA PRO A 77 6.24 -10.13 2.51
C PRO A 77 6.53 -9.79 3.98
N ALA A 78 7.60 -10.39 4.52
CA ALA A 78 8.09 -10.05 5.84
C ALA A 78 8.68 -8.63 5.86
N VAL A 79 8.58 -7.97 7.01
CA VAL A 79 9.14 -6.65 7.26
C VAL A 79 10.27 -6.81 8.27
N GLU A 80 11.50 -6.54 7.83
CA GLU A 80 12.69 -6.62 8.67
C GLU A 80 12.88 -5.33 9.50
N ASP A 81 12.64 -4.17 8.90
CA ASP A 81 12.73 -2.86 9.55
C ASP A 81 11.60 -1.94 9.06
N VAL A 82 10.74 -1.55 9.99
CA VAL A 82 9.60 -0.64 9.75
C VAL A 82 10.08 0.75 9.30
N ASN A 83 11.21 1.24 9.81
CA ASN A 83 11.74 2.54 9.43
C ASN A 83 12.29 2.50 8.00
N GLN A 84 12.89 1.39 7.60
CA GLN A 84 13.31 1.18 6.21
C GLN A 84 12.08 1.08 5.29
N LEU A 85 11.04 0.34 5.70
CA LEU A 85 9.79 0.24 4.95
C LEU A 85 9.16 1.62 4.71
N ALA A 86 9.11 2.48 5.73
CA ALA A 86 8.58 3.84 5.62
C ALA A 86 9.38 4.70 4.62
N LYS A 87 10.71 4.56 4.62
CA LYS A 87 11.61 5.30 3.71
C LYS A 87 11.52 4.81 2.27
N GLU A 88 11.42 3.51 2.06
CA GLU A 88 11.34 2.92 0.73
C GLU A 88 9.94 3.08 0.13
N GLY A 89 8.89 2.97 0.96
CA GLY A 89 7.50 3.14 0.57
C GLY A 89 7.16 2.34 -0.68
N ILE A 90 6.81 3.03 -1.76
CA ILE A 90 6.48 2.37 -3.03
C ILE A 90 7.65 1.60 -3.66
N SER A 91 8.90 2.02 -3.42
CA SER A 91 10.09 1.33 -3.93
C SER A 91 10.27 -0.05 -3.30
N PHE A 92 9.73 -0.28 -2.09
CA PHE A 92 9.68 -1.61 -1.48
C PHE A 92 8.81 -2.54 -2.33
N ALA A 93 7.64 -2.09 -2.80
CA ALA A 93 6.72 -2.90 -3.58
C ALA A 93 7.33 -3.40 -4.90
N SER A 94 8.21 -2.61 -5.52
CA SER A 94 8.92 -2.99 -6.75
C SER A 94 9.97 -4.10 -6.56
N LYS A 95 10.37 -4.39 -5.32
CA LYS A 95 11.35 -5.44 -4.98
C LYS A 95 10.69 -6.79 -4.66
N ILE A 96 9.37 -6.79 -4.47
CA ILE A 96 8.55 -7.97 -4.18
C ILE A 96 8.16 -8.64 -5.49
#